data_AF-F8AMQ2-F1
#
_entry.id   AF-F8AMQ2-F1
#
_cell.length_a   1.000
_cell.length_b   1.000
_cell.length_c   1.000
_cell.angle_alpha   90.00
_cell.angle_beta   90.00
_cell.angle_gamma   90.00
#
_symmetry.space_group_name_H-M   'P 1'
#
loop_
_entity.id
_entity.type
_entity.pdbx_description
1 polymer ?
#
loop_
_entity_poly.entity_id
_entity_poly.type
_entity_poly.pdbx_seq_one_letter_code
_entity_poly.pdbx_strand_id
1 'polypeptide(L)'
;MLKFLKNKRGAIGIGTLIIFIALVLVAAVAAAVIINTAGKLQHKASTVGQESTKQVASGIQVLKVAGYADVNSTDSFIIINTTSNKTIINNSAYRSISDSSQYDHIKGIAIFVEPNIGDDIDLSSTIITISDEDKKVSLVYSGIIEHVDTNGTENIFKGLVLEGANDSVNTTEVNTTDGKHINGSYVVIRNSDGIVVGKDGWVLNNMPKFGIIVLQDADQSTYGAHPTINYGDKVVLTVNTGEIFKPGVGIREKISGEVIPEYGASGIIEFRTPSVYGGKVVALQ
;
A
#
# COMPACT_ATOMS: atom_id res chain seq x y z
N MET A 1 85.00 43.22 -1.06
CA MET A 1 83.67 43.08 -1.68
C MET A 1 83.25 41.63 -1.99
N LEU A 2 84.16 40.65 -2.10
CA LEU A 2 83.83 39.25 -2.45
C LEU A 2 83.26 38.37 -1.30
N LYS A 3 83.33 38.81 -0.04
CA LYS A 3 82.90 38.03 1.14
C LYS A 3 81.37 38.01 1.35
N PHE A 4 80.62 38.84 0.62
CA PHE A 4 79.16 38.95 0.71
C PHE A 4 78.41 38.00 -0.25
N LEU A 5 79.10 37.49 -1.29
CA LEU A 5 78.52 36.58 -2.29
C LEU A 5 78.56 35.10 -1.87
N LYS A 6 79.46 34.71 -0.95
CA LYS A 6 79.55 33.34 -0.43
C LYS A 6 78.42 32.99 0.57
N ASN A 7 77.76 34.01 1.16
CA ASN A 7 76.65 33.86 2.11
C ASN A 7 75.24 33.83 1.46
N LYS A 8 75.11 34.06 0.14
CA LYS A 8 73.80 34.02 -0.54
C LYS A 8 73.25 32.60 -0.75
N ARG A 9 74.10 31.57 -0.73
CA ARG A 9 73.67 30.17 -0.93
C ARG A 9 72.84 29.65 0.25
N GLY A 10 73.20 29.99 1.49
CA GLY A 10 72.41 29.64 2.68
C GLY A 10 71.05 30.33 2.72
N ALA A 11 70.99 31.62 2.36
CA ALA A 11 69.75 32.38 2.28
C ALA A 11 68.79 31.85 1.20
N ILE A 12 69.30 31.46 0.02
CA ILE A 12 68.50 30.84 -1.05
C ILE A 12 67.97 29.47 -0.60
N GLY A 13 68.78 28.67 0.10
CA GLY A 13 68.37 27.37 0.64
C GLY A 13 67.23 27.46 1.67
N ILE A 14 67.26 28.47 2.54
CA ILE A 14 66.17 28.72 3.50
C ILE A 14 64.87 29.09 2.75
N GLY A 15 64.96 29.93 1.71
CA GLY A 15 63.81 30.28 0.88
C GLY A 15 63.17 29.06 0.19
N THR A 16 64.00 28.15 -0.34
CA THR A 16 63.50 26.90 -0.94
C THR A 16 62.83 25.97 0.08
N LEU A 17 63.33 25.93 1.32
CA LEU A 17 62.79 25.06 2.38
C LEU A 17 61.43 25.56 2.89
N ILE A 18 61.25 26.88 2.98
CA ILE A 18 59.96 27.50 3.31
C ILE A 18 58.90 27.17 2.24
N ILE A 19 59.25 27.32 0.96
CA ILE A 19 58.34 26.99 -0.15
C ILE A 19 58.01 25.50 -0.16
N PHE A 20 59.00 24.65 0.13
CA PHE A 20 58.78 23.21 0.19
C PHE A 20 57.76 22.81 1.26
N ILE A 21 57.90 23.34 2.48
CA ILE A 21 56.95 23.07 3.57
C ILE A 21 55.57 23.62 3.23
N ALA A 22 55.49 24.86 2.70
CA ALA A 22 54.22 25.46 2.29
C ALA A 22 53.51 24.63 1.21
N LEU A 23 54.25 24.16 0.20
CA LEU A 23 53.71 23.33 -0.87
C LEU A 23 53.16 22.00 -0.34
N VAL A 24 53.90 21.34 0.56
CA VAL A 24 53.45 20.08 1.18
C VAL A 24 52.17 20.28 1.97
N LEU A 25 52.04 21.38 2.72
CA LEU A 25 50.81 21.69 3.47
C LEU A 25 49.63 21.98 2.54
N VAL A 26 49.82 22.77 1.48
CA VAL A 26 48.76 23.04 0.48
C VAL A 26 48.33 21.74 -0.20
N ALA A 27 49.29 20.89 -0.59
CA ALA A 27 49.00 19.59 -1.18
C ALA A 27 48.24 18.68 -0.22
N ALA A 28 48.57 18.67 1.07
CA ALA A 28 47.86 17.88 2.09
C ALA A 28 46.40 18.33 2.26
N VAL A 29 46.16 19.65 2.31
CA VAL A 29 44.79 20.20 2.39
C VAL A 29 44.00 19.88 1.12
N ALA A 30 44.61 20.07 -0.06
CA ALA A 30 43.98 19.74 -1.33
C ALA A 30 43.62 18.24 -1.42
N ALA A 31 44.55 17.36 -1.04
CA ALA A 31 44.31 15.91 -1.01
C ALA A 31 43.18 15.54 -0.04
N ALA A 32 43.13 16.14 1.16
CA ALA A 32 42.08 15.89 2.13
C ALA A 32 40.69 16.27 1.58
N VAL A 33 40.58 17.42 0.89
CA VAL A 33 39.32 17.85 0.26
C VAL A 33 38.92 16.91 -0.88
N ILE A 34 39.88 16.49 -1.71
CA ILE A 34 39.63 15.56 -2.83
C ILE A 34 39.13 14.21 -2.31
N ILE A 35 39.80 13.63 -1.30
CA ILE A 35 39.42 12.33 -0.73
C ILE A 35 38.03 12.40 -0.10
N ASN A 36 37.72 13.46 0.65
CA ASN A 36 36.39 13.62 1.28
C ASN A 36 35.29 13.78 0.22
N THR A 37 35.55 14.58 -0.81
CA THR A 37 34.60 14.78 -1.91
C THR A 37 34.40 13.49 -2.71
N ALA A 38 35.48 12.79 -3.06
CA ALA A 38 35.44 11.52 -3.77
C ALA A 38 34.70 10.45 -2.96
N GLY A 39 34.95 10.37 -1.65
CA GLY A 39 34.24 9.44 -0.76
C GLY A 39 32.74 9.70 -0.71
N LYS A 40 32.32 10.97 -0.58
CA LYS A 40 30.89 11.34 -0.62
C LYS A 40 30.24 10.99 -1.95
N LEU A 41 30.91 11.28 -3.06
CA LEU A 41 30.42 10.95 -4.40
C LEU A 41 30.33 9.45 -4.62
N GLN A 42 31.31 8.67 -4.17
CA GLN A 42 31.31 7.22 -4.28
C GLN A 42 30.18 6.58 -3.47
N HIS A 43 29.98 7.04 -2.22
CA HIS A 43 28.86 6.57 -1.40
C HIS A 43 27.53 6.92 -2.08
N LYS A 44 27.36 8.17 -2.55
CA LYS A 44 26.14 8.59 -3.23
C LYS A 44 25.89 7.79 -4.50
N ALA A 45 26.93 7.54 -5.31
CA ALA A 45 26.83 6.75 -6.52
C ALA A 45 26.44 5.29 -6.22
N SER A 46 26.99 4.69 -5.17
CA SER A 46 26.62 3.34 -4.73
C SER A 46 25.17 3.27 -4.29
N THR A 47 24.72 4.19 -3.45
CA THR A 47 23.31 4.24 -3.01
C THR A 47 22.38 4.44 -4.20
N VAL A 48 22.66 5.42 -5.08
CA VAL A 48 21.82 5.66 -6.27
C VAL A 48 21.81 4.46 -7.21
N GLY A 49 22.93 3.74 -7.36
CA GLY A 49 22.99 2.50 -8.15
C GLY A 49 22.10 1.39 -7.58
N GLN A 50 22.10 1.21 -6.26
CA GLN A 50 21.21 0.26 -5.58
C GLN A 50 19.74 0.66 -5.74
N GLU A 51 19.39 1.91 -5.41
CA GLU A 51 18.02 2.43 -5.55
C GLU A 51 17.50 2.35 -6.99
N SER A 52 18.35 2.68 -7.97
CA SER A 52 17.95 2.61 -9.38
C SER A 52 17.70 1.16 -9.83
N THR A 53 18.46 0.20 -9.29
CA THR A 53 18.23 -1.23 -9.58
C THR A 53 16.93 -1.71 -8.93
N LYS A 54 16.67 -1.31 -7.68
CA LYS A 54 15.40 -1.61 -7.00
C LYS A 54 14.20 -1.05 -7.75
N GLN A 55 14.29 0.18 -8.24
CA GLN A 55 13.22 0.88 -8.95
C GLN A 55 12.83 0.22 -10.29
N VAL A 56 13.76 -0.47 -10.96
CA VAL A 56 13.48 -1.11 -12.27
C VAL A 56 13.19 -2.60 -12.16
N ALA A 57 13.71 -3.26 -11.12
CA ALA A 57 13.52 -4.69 -10.92
C ALA A 57 12.22 -5.00 -10.15
N SER A 58 11.87 -4.16 -9.18
CA SER A 58 10.70 -4.39 -8.33
C SER A 58 9.42 -3.87 -9.00
N GLY A 59 8.27 -4.33 -8.52
CA GLY A 59 6.97 -3.83 -8.94
C GLY A 59 5.86 -4.77 -8.54
N ILE A 60 4.61 -4.30 -8.59
CA ILE A 60 3.44 -5.12 -8.32
C ILE A 60 2.79 -5.48 -9.65
N GLN A 61 2.45 -6.76 -9.81
CA GLN A 61 1.63 -7.22 -10.93
C GLN A 61 0.21 -7.51 -10.46
N VAL A 62 -0.78 -7.01 -11.21
CA VAL A 62 -2.19 -7.42 -11.07
C VAL A 62 -2.40 -8.67 -11.92
N LEU A 63 -2.82 -9.77 -11.28
CA LEU A 63 -3.08 -11.04 -11.96
C LEU A 63 -4.51 -11.15 -12.45
N LYS A 64 -5.45 -10.76 -11.60
CA LYS A 64 -6.88 -10.98 -11.81
C LYS A 64 -7.65 -9.91 -11.04
N VAL A 65 -8.77 -9.49 -11.59
CA VAL A 65 -9.73 -8.66 -10.86
C VAL A 65 -11.07 -9.37 -10.82
N ALA A 66 -11.61 -9.55 -9.61
CA ALA A 66 -12.94 -10.13 -9.39
C ALA A 66 -13.86 -9.11 -8.74
N GLY A 67 -15.12 -9.07 -9.16
CA GLY A 67 -16.17 -8.23 -8.59
C GLY A 67 -17.18 -9.05 -7.81
N TYR A 68 -17.67 -8.48 -6.71
CA TYR A 68 -18.88 -8.93 -6.04
C TYR A 68 -20.06 -8.09 -6.49
N ALA A 69 -20.94 -8.69 -7.29
CA ALA A 69 -22.18 -8.10 -7.74
C ALA A 69 -23.28 -8.34 -6.71
N ASP A 70 -23.98 -7.26 -6.35
CA ASP A 70 -25.17 -7.32 -5.52
C ASP A 70 -26.31 -6.55 -6.20
N VAL A 71 -27.52 -6.74 -5.69
CA VAL A 71 -28.69 -5.96 -6.10
C VAL A 71 -28.67 -4.60 -5.40
N ASN A 72 -29.25 -3.58 -6.02
CA ASN A 72 -29.41 -2.27 -5.40
C ASN A 72 -30.48 -2.33 -4.29
N SER A 73 -30.10 -2.91 -3.15
CA SER A 73 -30.87 -2.85 -1.92
C SER A 73 -30.73 -1.43 -1.38
N THR A 74 -31.85 -0.72 -1.22
CA THR A 74 -31.91 0.63 -0.64
C THR A 74 -31.14 0.66 0.68
N ASP A 75 -29.98 1.32 0.66
CA ASP A 75 -29.11 1.67 1.78
C ASP A 75 -29.03 0.66 2.94
N SER A 76 -28.08 -0.28 2.86
CA SER A 76 -27.55 -0.92 4.07
C SER A 76 -26.80 0.13 4.87
N PHE A 77 -27.47 0.80 5.81
CA PHE A 77 -26.83 1.80 6.66
C PHE A 77 -26.16 1.11 7.85
N ILE A 78 -24.83 1.20 7.91
CA ILE A 78 -24.05 0.81 9.08
C ILE A 78 -24.12 1.96 10.10
N ILE A 79 -24.91 1.78 11.16
CA ILE A 79 -24.92 2.73 12.28
C ILE A 79 -23.79 2.34 13.23
N ILE A 80 -22.81 3.22 13.38
CA ILE A 80 -21.65 3.02 14.25
C ILE A 80 -21.81 3.88 15.51
N ASN A 81 -22.27 3.28 16.60
CA ASN A 81 -22.32 3.95 17.90
C ASN A 81 -21.01 3.70 18.64
N THR A 82 -20.24 4.77 18.81
CA THR A 82 -18.87 4.70 19.34
C THR A 82 -18.80 5.36 20.72
N THR A 83 -18.39 4.61 21.74
CA THR A 83 -17.94 5.11 23.06
C THR A 83 -16.47 4.76 23.25
N SER A 84 -15.76 5.40 24.18
CA SER A 84 -14.31 5.24 24.39
C SER A 84 -13.83 3.78 24.37
N ASN A 85 -14.59 2.84 24.95
CA ASN A 85 -14.20 1.44 25.07
C ASN A 85 -15.08 0.45 24.26
N LYS A 86 -16.08 0.93 23.51
CA LYS A 86 -17.07 0.06 22.85
C LYS A 86 -17.52 0.68 21.54
N THR A 87 -17.47 -0.08 20.45
CA THR A 87 -18.16 0.29 19.21
C THR A 87 -19.29 -0.71 18.99
N ILE A 88 -20.52 -0.21 18.89
CA ILE A 88 -21.68 -0.99 18.48
C ILE A 88 -21.90 -0.73 17.00
N ILE A 89 -21.87 -1.79 16.20
CA ILE A 89 -22.19 -1.75 14.78
C ILE A 89 -23.60 -2.30 14.63
N ASN A 90 -24.58 -1.43 14.46
CA ASN A 90 -25.95 -1.85 14.14
C ASN A 90 -26.07 -1.85 12.62
N ASN A 91 -26.15 -3.04 12.04
CA ASN A 91 -26.55 -3.19 10.65
C ASN A 91 -28.07 -3.31 10.59
N SER A 92 -28.75 -2.21 10.28
CA SER A 92 -30.16 -2.26 9.91
C SER A 92 -30.25 -2.45 8.40
N ALA A 93 -29.94 -3.65 7.92
CA ALA A 93 -30.21 -4.02 6.54
C ALA A 93 -31.72 -4.26 6.41
N TYR A 94 -32.48 -3.25 6.00
CA TYR A 94 -33.81 -3.51 5.45
C TYR A 94 -33.63 -4.13 4.05
N ARG A 95 -33.28 -5.42 4.02
CA ARG A 95 -33.38 -6.22 2.80
C ARG A 95 -34.86 -6.43 2.53
N SER A 96 -35.46 -5.50 1.79
CA SER A 96 -36.63 -5.87 1.00
C SER A 96 -36.13 -6.89 -0.02
N ILE A 97 -36.25 -8.18 0.30
CA ILE A 97 -36.08 -9.28 -0.64
C ILE A 97 -37.28 -9.21 -1.58
N SER A 98 -37.33 -8.18 -2.43
CA SER A 98 -37.91 -8.37 -3.74
C SER A 98 -36.88 -9.19 -4.48
N ASP A 99 -37.24 -10.42 -4.87
CA ASP A 99 -36.48 -11.31 -5.76
C ASP A 99 -36.13 -10.59 -7.08
N SER A 100 -35.21 -9.63 -7.06
CA SER A 100 -34.58 -9.14 -8.27
C SER A 100 -33.64 -10.24 -8.70
N SER A 101 -34.07 -11.00 -9.71
CA SER A 101 -33.31 -12.10 -10.31
C SER A 101 -32.02 -11.64 -11.03
N GLN A 102 -31.61 -10.39 -10.84
CA GLN A 102 -30.53 -9.75 -11.58
C GLN A 102 -29.74 -8.81 -10.67
N TYR A 103 -28.44 -9.09 -10.53
CA TYR A 103 -27.48 -8.19 -9.90
C TYR A 103 -27.26 -6.98 -10.81
N ASP A 104 -27.11 -5.78 -10.25
CA ASP A 104 -27.08 -4.53 -11.01
C ASP A 104 -25.81 -3.70 -10.79
N HIS A 105 -25.12 -3.84 -9.64
CA HIS A 105 -23.88 -3.13 -9.35
C HIS A 105 -22.84 -4.04 -8.69
N ILE A 106 -21.58 -3.83 -9.03
CA ILE A 106 -20.45 -4.37 -8.28
C ILE A 106 -20.24 -3.49 -7.05
N LYS A 107 -20.42 -4.09 -5.87
CA LYS A 107 -20.27 -3.45 -4.56
C LYS A 107 -18.88 -3.64 -3.96
N GLY A 108 -18.12 -4.63 -4.45
CA GLY A 108 -16.74 -4.82 -4.04
C GLY A 108 -15.87 -5.34 -5.16
N ILE A 109 -14.62 -4.90 -5.20
CA ILE A 109 -13.60 -5.36 -6.13
C ILE A 109 -12.47 -5.99 -5.32
N ALA A 110 -12.08 -7.20 -5.72
CA ALA A 110 -10.93 -7.95 -5.23
C ALA A 110 -9.86 -7.96 -6.32
N ILE A 111 -8.72 -7.32 -6.04
CA ILE A 111 -7.59 -7.19 -6.96
C ILE A 111 -6.51 -8.17 -6.50
N PHE A 112 -6.30 -9.24 -7.26
CA PHE A 112 -5.27 -10.24 -6.96
C PHE A 112 -3.93 -9.72 -7.44
N VAL A 113 -2.96 -9.64 -6.53
CA VAL A 113 -1.64 -9.09 -6.82
C VAL A 113 -0.52 -10.00 -6.32
N GLU A 114 0.60 -9.91 -7.02
CA GLU A 114 1.87 -10.55 -6.67
C GLU A 114 3.00 -9.54 -6.86
N PRO A 115 4.10 -9.65 -6.09
CA PRO A 115 5.28 -8.88 -6.38
C PRO A 115 6.02 -9.48 -7.59
N ASN A 116 6.60 -8.61 -8.41
CA ASN A 116 7.57 -9.00 -9.42
C ASN A 116 8.82 -9.58 -8.76
N ILE A 117 9.58 -10.38 -9.52
CA ILE A 117 10.88 -10.87 -9.06
C ILE A 117 11.81 -9.67 -8.84
N GLY A 118 12.20 -9.44 -7.60
CA GLY A 118 12.96 -8.25 -7.23
C GLY A 118 13.13 -8.15 -5.72
N ASP A 119 12.98 -6.94 -5.21
CA ASP A 119 12.97 -6.66 -3.78
C ASP A 119 11.54 -6.80 -3.23
N ASP A 120 11.43 -6.93 -1.91
CA ASP A 120 10.15 -7.01 -1.22
C ASP A 120 9.37 -5.70 -1.37
N ILE A 121 8.04 -5.76 -1.24
CA ILE A 121 7.16 -4.59 -1.42
C ILE A 121 6.30 -4.40 -0.18
N ASP A 122 6.42 -3.22 0.45
CA ASP A 122 5.58 -2.82 1.56
C ASP A 122 4.19 -2.37 1.07
N LEU A 123 3.15 -3.07 1.52
CA LEU A 123 1.77 -2.75 1.19
C LEU A 123 1.20 -1.60 2.02
N SER A 124 1.83 -1.23 3.13
CA SER A 124 1.38 -0.08 3.94
C SER A 124 1.62 1.27 3.27
N SER A 125 2.67 1.38 2.44
CA SER A 125 2.98 2.55 1.62
C SER A 125 2.38 2.49 0.21
N THR A 126 1.76 1.36 -0.15
CA THR A 126 1.09 1.18 -1.45
C THR A 126 -0.20 2.00 -1.54
N ILE A 127 -0.42 2.60 -2.72
CA ILE A 127 -1.62 3.39 -3.03
C ILE A 127 -2.37 2.72 -4.17
N ILE A 128 -3.68 2.54 -4.01
CA ILE A 128 -4.54 2.09 -5.10
C ILE A 128 -5.28 3.30 -5.64
N THR A 129 -5.15 3.57 -6.93
CA THR A 129 -5.99 4.56 -7.60
C THR A 129 -7.03 3.84 -8.45
N ILE A 130 -8.29 4.24 -8.35
CA ILE A 130 -9.38 3.68 -9.14
C ILE A 130 -10.30 4.81 -9.61
N SER A 131 -10.76 4.71 -10.85
CA SER A 131 -11.67 5.68 -11.45
C SER A 131 -12.71 5.00 -12.32
N ASP A 132 -13.92 5.53 -12.27
CA ASP A 132 -14.95 5.34 -13.29
C ASP A 132 -14.92 6.53 -14.28
N GLU A 133 -16.00 6.74 -15.04
CA GLU A 133 -16.09 7.83 -16.03
C GLU A 133 -16.21 9.23 -15.38
N ASP A 134 -16.64 9.33 -14.11
CA ASP A 134 -17.01 10.58 -13.43
C ASP A 134 -16.12 10.93 -12.21
N LYS A 135 -15.62 9.91 -11.50
CA LYS A 135 -14.96 10.00 -10.21
C LYS A 135 -13.66 9.21 -10.21
N LYS A 136 -12.63 9.83 -9.63
CA LYS A 136 -11.32 9.20 -9.35
C LYS A 136 -11.04 9.26 -7.85
N VAL A 137 -10.61 8.14 -7.28
CA VAL A 137 -10.30 8.00 -5.86
C VAL A 137 -8.95 7.32 -5.68
N SER A 138 -8.15 7.82 -4.75
CA SER A 138 -6.94 7.16 -4.27
C SER A 138 -7.22 6.59 -2.89
N LEU A 139 -6.93 5.30 -2.71
CA LEU A 139 -7.09 4.55 -1.48
C LEU A 139 -5.73 4.27 -0.85
N VAL A 140 -5.68 4.41 0.47
CA VAL A 140 -4.51 4.06 1.29
C VAL A 140 -4.81 2.82 2.14
N TYR A 141 -3.76 2.14 2.61
CA TYR A 141 -3.95 0.96 3.43
C TYR A 141 -4.73 1.28 4.72
N SER A 142 -5.69 0.42 5.05
CA SER A 142 -6.57 0.62 6.21
C SER A 142 -5.98 0.15 7.54
N GLY A 143 -4.99 -0.73 7.51
CA GLY A 143 -4.57 -1.52 8.68
C GLY A 143 -5.38 -2.80 8.89
N ILE A 144 -6.40 -3.05 8.05
CA ILE A 144 -7.22 -4.26 8.09
C ILE A 144 -6.58 -5.30 7.16
N ILE A 145 -6.20 -6.43 7.74
CA ILE A 145 -5.61 -7.57 7.06
C ILE A 145 -6.26 -8.86 7.55
N GLU A 146 -6.52 -9.79 6.63
CA GLU A 146 -7.04 -11.13 6.92
C GLU A 146 -6.09 -12.16 6.33
N HIS A 147 -5.72 -13.17 7.12
CA HIS A 147 -4.94 -14.31 6.64
C HIS A 147 -5.90 -15.49 6.45
N VAL A 148 -5.98 -16.01 5.22
CA VAL A 148 -6.89 -17.13 4.93
C VAL A 148 -6.21 -18.44 5.35
N ASP A 149 -6.66 -18.99 6.48
CA ASP A 149 -6.06 -20.18 7.10
C ASP A 149 -6.45 -21.51 6.43
N THR A 150 -7.35 -21.51 5.45
CA THR A 150 -7.90 -22.73 4.84
C THR A 150 -7.63 -22.84 3.35
N ASN A 151 -7.48 -24.07 2.85
CA ASN A 151 -7.10 -24.50 1.49
C ASN A 151 -7.98 -23.95 0.34
N GLY A 152 -8.13 -22.63 0.21
CA GLY A 152 -8.84 -21.95 -0.89
C GLY A 152 -10.35 -22.18 -0.97
N THR A 153 -11.00 -22.66 0.10
CA THR A 153 -12.45 -22.94 0.09
C THR A 153 -13.29 -21.76 0.60
N GLU A 154 -12.68 -20.81 1.30
CA GLU A 154 -13.39 -19.65 1.84
C GLU A 154 -13.67 -18.59 0.77
N ASN A 155 -14.88 -18.01 0.83
CA ASN A 155 -15.27 -16.92 -0.04
C ASN A 155 -14.59 -15.62 0.42
N ILE A 156 -13.68 -15.09 -0.40
CA ILE A 156 -12.98 -13.82 -0.13
C ILE A 156 -13.92 -12.61 0.01
N PHE A 157 -15.18 -12.71 -0.45
CA PHE A 157 -16.19 -11.64 -0.32
C PHE A 157 -17.06 -11.79 0.94
N LYS A 158 -16.80 -12.77 1.82
CA LYS A 158 -17.55 -12.98 3.08
C LYS A 158 -17.58 -11.73 3.96
N GLY A 159 -16.53 -10.90 3.88
CA GLY A 159 -16.43 -9.69 4.67
C GLY A 159 -17.32 -8.55 4.21
N LEU A 160 -17.68 -8.51 2.92
CA LEU A 160 -18.55 -7.47 2.35
C LEU A 160 -20.03 -7.69 2.69
N VAL A 161 -20.42 -8.93 3.01
CA VAL A 161 -21.80 -9.28 3.38
C VAL A 161 -21.97 -9.28 4.90
N LEU A 162 -22.96 -8.52 5.35
CA LEU A 162 -23.40 -8.51 6.75
C LEU A 162 -24.62 -9.45 6.90
N GLU A 163 -24.38 -10.75 7.00
CA GLU A 163 -25.46 -11.72 7.26
C GLU A 163 -25.93 -11.62 8.72
N GLY A 164 -27.21 -11.28 8.92
CA GLY A 164 -27.84 -11.22 10.25
C GLY A 164 -29.09 -10.36 10.28
N ALA A 165 -30.26 -10.98 10.10
CA ALA A 165 -31.53 -10.36 10.45
C ALA A 165 -31.71 -10.45 11.97
N ASN A 166 -31.93 -9.32 12.65
CA ASN A 166 -32.41 -9.19 14.02
C ASN A 166 -31.46 -9.53 15.19
N ASP A 167 -30.20 -9.87 14.96
CA ASP A 167 -29.25 -9.99 16.07
C ASP A 167 -28.59 -8.64 16.33
N SER A 168 -28.86 -8.07 17.51
CA SER A 168 -28.05 -6.99 18.03
C SER A 168 -26.62 -7.51 18.10
N VAL A 169 -25.75 -7.06 17.19
CA VAL A 169 -24.36 -7.49 17.16
C VAL A 169 -23.75 -7.16 18.52
N ASN A 170 -23.62 -8.19 19.36
CA ASN A 170 -22.95 -8.11 20.64
C ASN A 170 -21.48 -7.90 20.32
N THR A 171 -21.11 -6.62 20.38
CA THR A 171 -19.78 -6.05 20.40
C THR A 171 -18.70 -7.05 20.76
N THR A 172 -18.00 -7.54 19.74
CA THR A 172 -16.69 -8.15 19.91
C THR A 172 -15.76 -7.08 20.46
N GLU A 173 -14.96 -7.41 21.49
CA GLU A 173 -13.93 -6.52 22.02
C GLU A 173 -13.12 -5.94 20.86
N VAL A 174 -13.22 -4.62 20.68
CA VAL A 174 -12.44 -3.91 19.67
C VAL A 174 -11.04 -3.79 20.23
N ASN A 175 -10.06 -4.47 19.63
CA ASN A 175 -8.66 -4.12 19.82
C ASN A 175 -8.49 -2.67 19.34
N THR A 176 -8.56 -1.71 20.25
CA THR A 176 -8.20 -0.33 19.95
C THR A 176 -6.69 -0.28 19.93
N THR A 177 -6.11 -0.32 18.75
CA THR A 177 -4.68 -0.14 18.60
C THR A 177 -4.41 1.07 17.75
N ASP A 178 -3.51 1.94 18.22
CA ASP A 178 -2.87 3.00 17.43
C ASP A 178 -2.05 2.34 16.31
N GLY A 179 -2.71 1.92 15.23
CA GLY A 179 -2.05 1.38 14.02
C GLY A 179 -1.46 -0.02 14.14
N LYS A 180 -2.01 -0.93 14.96
CA LYS A 180 -1.61 -2.35 15.00
C LYS A 180 -2.63 -3.25 14.28
N HIS A 181 -2.14 -4.30 13.65
CA HIS A 181 -2.92 -5.31 12.94
C HIS A 181 -3.88 -6.07 13.86
N ILE A 182 -5.09 -6.31 13.37
CA ILE A 182 -6.14 -7.04 14.09
C ILE A 182 -6.74 -8.06 13.12
N ASN A 183 -6.48 -9.34 13.39
CA ASN A 183 -7.18 -10.45 12.77
C ASN A 183 -8.58 -10.57 13.43
N GLY A 184 -9.67 -10.64 12.66
CA GLY A 184 -11.00 -10.83 13.23
C GLY A 184 -12.20 -10.46 12.34
N SER A 185 -13.35 -11.06 12.66
CA SER A 185 -14.62 -10.91 11.93
C SER A 185 -15.27 -9.52 11.98
N TYR A 186 -14.85 -8.61 12.87
CA TYR A 186 -15.20 -7.18 12.80
C TYR A 186 -14.09 -6.38 13.48
N VAL A 187 -13.59 -5.35 12.79
CA VAL A 187 -12.49 -4.49 13.23
C VAL A 187 -12.95 -3.04 13.20
N VAL A 188 -12.67 -2.28 14.25
CA VAL A 188 -12.91 -0.83 14.28
C VAL A 188 -11.62 -0.12 14.68
N ILE A 189 -11.09 0.67 13.77
CA ILE A 189 -9.86 1.45 13.98
C ILE A 189 -10.25 2.91 14.16
N ARG A 190 -9.79 3.53 15.25
CA ARG A 190 -10.00 4.96 15.50
C ARG A 190 -8.68 5.68 15.41
N ASN A 191 -8.53 6.50 14.38
CA ASN A 191 -7.35 7.34 14.18
C ASN A 191 -7.75 8.82 14.24
N SER A 192 -6.76 9.72 14.26
CA SER A 192 -6.98 11.16 14.08
C SER A 192 -7.82 11.50 12.84
N ASP A 193 -7.70 10.66 11.80
CA ASP A 193 -8.27 10.91 10.47
C ASP A 193 -9.70 10.35 10.32
N GLY A 194 -10.24 9.70 11.37
CA GLY A 194 -11.58 9.16 11.39
C GLY A 194 -11.68 7.73 11.92
N ILE A 195 -12.87 7.17 11.79
CA ILE A 195 -13.19 5.80 12.20
C ILE A 195 -13.18 4.92 10.94
N VAL A 196 -12.43 3.84 10.93
CA VAL A 196 -12.47 2.80 9.89
C VAL A 196 -13.16 1.58 10.46
N VAL A 197 -14.10 1.02 9.71
CA VAL A 197 -14.79 -0.22 10.07
C VAL A 197 -14.48 -1.25 9.01
N GLY A 198 -14.08 -2.44 9.44
CA GLY A 198 -13.79 -3.55 8.54
C GLY A 198 -14.19 -4.90 9.07
N LYS A 199 -14.07 -5.91 8.21
CA LYS A 199 -14.36 -7.31 8.48
C LYS A 199 -13.65 -8.18 7.45
N ASP A 200 -12.97 -9.23 7.89
CA ASP A 200 -12.36 -10.26 7.02
C ASP A 200 -11.57 -9.65 5.84
N GLY A 201 -10.74 -8.64 6.10
CA GLY A 201 -9.93 -7.99 5.07
C GLY A 201 -10.64 -6.92 4.24
N TRP A 202 -11.92 -6.60 4.51
CA TRP A 202 -12.68 -5.55 3.82
C TRP A 202 -12.86 -4.30 4.68
N VAL A 203 -12.85 -3.13 4.04
CA VAL A 203 -13.32 -1.86 4.62
C VAL A 203 -14.79 -1.67 4.28
N LEU A 204 -15.62 -1.39 5.27
CA LEU A 204 -17.08 -1.41 5.14
C LEU A 204 -17.73 -0.03 5.17
N ASN A 205 -17.03 0.99 5.62
CA ASN A 205 -17.54 2.36 5.64
C ASN A 205 -16.94 3.21 4.51
N ASN A 206 -17.53 4.38 4.25
CA ASN A 206 -17.10 5.33 3.21
C ASN A 206 -15.79 6.06 3.55
N MET A 207 -14.74 5.29 3.84
CA MET A 207 -13.36 5.76 3.96
C MET A 207 -12.62 5.37 2.68
N PRO A 208 -11.80 6.25 2.10
CA PRO A 208 -10.99 5.94 0.92
C PRO A 208 -9.79 5.08 1.32
N LYS A 209 -10.05 3.85 1.77
CA LYS A 209 -9.06 2.91 2.27
C LYS A 209 -9.32 1.51 1.73
N PHE A 210 -8.26 0.76 1.49
CA PHE A 210 -8.33 -0.64 1.08
C PHE A 210 -7.92 -1.58 2.21
N GLY A 211 -8.44 -2.81 2.20
CA GLY A 211 -7.97 -3.88 3.08
C GLY A 211 -7.16 -4.92 2.31
N ILE A 212 -6.52 -5.83 3.04
CA ILE A 212 -5.67 -6.89 2.47
C ILE A 212 -6.23 -8.23 2.90
N ILE A 213 -6.32 -9.18 1.96
CA ILE A 213 -6.54 -10.59 2.24
C ILE A 213 -5.33 -11.37 1.75
N VAL A 214 -4.61 -12.01 2.65
CA VAL A 214 -3.43 -12.81 2.36
C VAL A 214 -3.88 -14.24 2.05
N LEU A 215 -3.63 -14.69 0.82
CA LEU A 215 -3.97 -16.04 0.36
C LEU A 215 -2.81 -17.00 0.52
N GLN A 216 -1.60 -16.50 0.33
CA GLN A 216 -0.38 -17.26 0.43
C GLN A 216 0.72 -16.33 0.95
N ASP A 217 1.31 -16.73 2.07
CA ASP A 217 2.47 -16.08 2.69
C ASP A 217 3.29 -17.20 3.36
N ALA A 218 4.42 -17.54 2.76
CA ALA A 218 5.21 -18.70 3.16
C ALA A 218 6.14 -18.39 4.35
N ASP A 219 6.64 -17.16 4.43
CA ASP A 219 7.62 -16.72 5.41
C ASP A 219 7.05 -15.81 6.50
N GLN A 220 5.72 -15.61 6.48
CA GLN A 220 4.97 -14.79 7.43
C GLN A 220 5.38 -13.30 7.39
N SER A 221 5.85 -12.83 6.23
CA SER A 221 6.29 -11.45 6.01
C SER A 221 5.15 -10.41 6.13
N THR A 222 3.89 -10.84 6.05
CA THR A 222 2.71 -9.95 6.13
C THR A 222 2.17 -9.73 7.56
N TYR A 223 2.72 -10.40 8.58
CA TYR A 223 2.17 -10.36 9.96
C TYR A 223 2.61 -9.12 10.77
N GLY A 224 3.74 -8.50 10.44
CA GLY A 224 4.25 -7.29 11.10
C GLY A 224 3.50 -6.04 10.69
N ALA A 225 3.57 -4.93 11.44
CA ALA A 225 2.80 -3.68 11.19
C ALA A 225 2.95 -3.06 9.78
N HIS A 226 3.99 -3.45 9.07
CA HIS A 226 4.25 -3.15 7.67
C HIS A 226 4.14 -4.47 6.91
N PRO A 227 2.98 -4.81 6.35
CA PRO A 227 2.81 -6.06 5.62
C PRO A 227 3.60 -5.98 4.33
N THR A 228 4.70 -6.72 4.25
CA THR A 228 5.55 -6.80 3.06
C THR A 228 5.22 -8.06 2.30
N ILE A 229 5.22 -7.99 0.96
CA ILE A 229 5.09 -9.16 0.08
C ILE A 229 6.41 -9.42 -0.64
N ASN A 230 6.79 -10.70 -0.71
CA ASN A 230 7.97 -11.16 -1.42
C ASN A 230 7.64 -12.25 -2.45
N TYR A 231 8.68 -12.77 -3.11
CA TYR A 231 8.51 -13.75 -4.16
C TYR A 231 7.79 -15.02 -3.68
N GLY A 232 6.59 -15.26 -4.22
CA GLY A 232 5.77 -16.41 -3.90
C GLY A 232 4.52 -16.06 -3.10
N ASP A 233 4.43 -14.85 -2.57
CA ASP A 233 3.26 -14.38 -1.85
C ASP A 233 2.14 -14.00 -2.81
N LYS A 234 0.91 -14.31 -2.40
CA LYS A 234 -0.31 -13.95 -3.11
C LYS A 234 -1.24 -13.23 -2.17
N VAL A 235 -1.59 -12.00 -2.53
CA VAL A 235 -2.50 -11.18 -1.73
C VAL A 235 -3.61 -10.61 -2.60
N VAL A 236 -4.72 -10.30 -1.97
CA VAL A 236 -5.87 -9.65 -2.59
C VAL A 236 -6.07 -8.30 -1.92
N LEU A 237 -6.05 -7.25 -2.72
CA LEU A 237 -6.39 -5.90 -2.27
C LEU A 237 -7.89 -5.69 -2.46
N THR A 238 -8.57 -5.28 -1.39
CA THR A 238 -10.04 -5.17 -1.37
C THR A 238 -10.49 -3.72 -1.46
N VAL A 239 -11.43 -3.46 -2.36
CA VAL A 239 -11.98 -2.12 -2.61
C VAL A 239 -13.50 -2.18 -2.55
N ASN A 240 -14.10 -1.51 -1.56
CA ASN A 240 -15.55 -1.43 -1.42
C ASN A 240 -16.12 -0.33 -2.34
N THR A 241 -16.44 -0.70 -3.57
CA THR A 241 -16.99 0.21 -4.57
C THR A 241 -18.41 0.67 -4.25
N GLY A 242 -19.18 -0.12 -3.49
CA GLY A 242 -20.52 0.25 -3.05
C GLY A 242 -20.52 1.53 -2.21
N GLU A 243 -19.56 1.64 -1.29
CA GLU A 243 -19.40 2.85 -0.48
C GLU A 243 -18.67 3.99 -1.22
N ILE A 244 -17.69 3.67 -2.06
CA ILE A 244 -16.84 4.68 -2.73
C ILE A 244 -17.57 5.36 -3.89
N PHE A 245 -18.26 4.60 -4.73
CA PHE A 245 -18.88 5.11 -5.97
C PHE A 245 -20.39 5.27 -5.89
N LYS A 246 -21.04 4.86 -4.79
CA LYS A 246 -22.49 4.97 -4.48
C LYS A 246 -23.41 5.19 -5.69
N PRO A 247 -24.11 4.16 -6.21
CA PRO A 247 -24.38 2.88 -5.55
C PRO A 247 -23.29 1.80 -5.75
N GLY A 248 -22.27 2.02 -6.56
CA GLY A 248 -21.29 0.99 -6.96
C GLY A 248 -21.05 1.06 -8.46
N VAL A 249 -20.40 0.03 -9.03
CA VAL A 249 -20.07 0.02 -10.47
C VAL A 249 -21.16 -0.72 -11.26
N GLY A 250 -21.87 0.00 -12.12
CA GLY A 250 -22.94 -0.52 -12.97
C GLY A 250 -22.45 -1.37 -14.15
N ILE A 251 -23.39 -1.86 -14.96
CA ILE A 251 -23.10 -2.66 -16.16
C ILE A 251 -22.55 -1.80 -17.30
N ARG A 252 -21.69 -2.40 -18.13
CA ARG A 252 -21.01 -1.71 -19.26
C ARG A 252 -20.20 -0.48 -18.86
N GLU A 253 -19.80 -0.33 -17.60
CA GLU A 253 -18.96 0.78 -17.14
C GLU A 253 -17.49 0.45 -17.33
N LYS A 254 -16.70 1.45 -17.74
CA LYS A 254 -15.24 1.33 -17.80
C LYS A 254 -14.67 1.73 -16.45
N ILE A 255 -13.84 0.86 -15.89
CA ILE A 255 -13.04 1.14 -14.71
C ILE A 255 -11.56 1.10 -15.11
N SER A 256 -10.82 2.09 -14.66
CA SER A 256 -9.37 2.16 -14.80
C SER A 256 -8.73 2.48 -13.46
N GLY A 257 -7.51 2.00 -13.25
CA GLY A 257 -6.80 2.19 -12.00
C GLY A 257 -5.39 1.66 -12.03
N GLU A 258 -4.68 1.89 -10.95
CA GLU A 258 -3.31 1.45 -10.75
C GLU A 258 -3.08 1.07 -9.29
N VAL A 259 -2.31 0.02 -9.06
CA VAL A 259 -1.72 -0.34 -7.76
C VAL A 259 -0.29 0.15 -7.78
N ILE A 260 -0.01 1.19 -6.99
CA ILE A 260 1.25 1.93 -7.01
C ILE A 260 2.03 1.55 -5.75
N PRO A 261 3.11 0.74 -5.87
CA PRO A 261 4.01 0.49 -4.75
C PRO A 261 4.88 1.72 -4.45
N GLU A 262 5.63 1.68 -3.34
CA GLU A 262 6.57 2.75 -2.97
C GLU A 262 7.70 2.94 -4.00
N TYR A 263 8.17 1.83 -4.57
CA TYR A 263 9.16 1.78 -5.64
C TYR A 263 8.84 0.61 -6.57
N GLY A 264 9.35 0.69 -7.80
CA GLY A 264 9.07 -0.31 -8.82
C GLY A 264 7.93 0.05 -9.77
N ALA A 265 7.57 -0.91 -10.61
CA ALA A 265 6.48 -0.77 -11.58
C ALA A 265 5.10 -0.92 -10.91
N SER A 266 4.15 -0.06 -11.31
CA SER A 266 2.76 -0.15 -10.88
C SER A 266 2.01 -1.27 -11.60
N GLY A 267 1.08 -1.90 -10.89
CA GLY A 267 0.13 -2.85 -11.47
C GLY A 267 -1.06 -2.13 -12.08
N ILE A 268 -1.40 -2.41 -13.34
CA ILE A 268 -2.51 -1.75 -14.03
C ILE A 268 -3.82 -2.51 -13.83
N ILE A 269 -4.89 -1.76 -13.56
CA ILE A 269 -6.26 -2.23 -13.49
C ILE A 269 -7.01 -1.58 -14.64
N GLU A 270 -7.52 -2.36 -15.58
CA GLU A 270 -8.38 -1.84 -16.63
C GLU A 270 -9.36 -2.91 -17.08
N PHE A 271 -10.66 -2.62 -16.92
CA PHE A 271 -11.71 -3.50 -17.39
C PHE A 271 -12.97 -2.72 -17.75
N ARG A 272 -13.87 -3.36 -18.51
CA ARG A 272 -15.23 -2.90 -18.71
C ARG A 272 -16.19 -3.96 -18.21
N THR A 273 -17.14 -3.58 -17.36
CA THR A 273 -18.10 -4.54 -16.79
C THR A 273 -19.01 -5.12 -17.88
N PRO A 274 -19.46 -6.39 -17.76
CA PRO A 274 -20.35 -7.01 -18.74
C PRO A 274 -21.71 -6.33 -18.81
N SER A 275 -22.51 -6.68 -19.83
CA SER A 275 -23.86 -6.14 -19.99
C SER A 275 -24.88 -6.68 -18.99
N VAL A 276 -24.56 -7.79 -18.31
CA VAL A 276 -25.38 -8.42 -17.28
C VAL A 276 -24.44 -9.11 -16.29
N TYR A 277 -24.74 -9.02 -15.00
CA TYR A 277 -24.08 -9.80 -13.96
C TYR A 277 -24.84 -11.12 -13.75
N GLY A 278 -24.26 -12.22 -14.24
CA GLY A 278 -24.86 -13.56 -14.19
C GLY A 278 -24.75 -14.28 -12.84
N GLY A 279 -24.04 -13.70 -11.87
CA GLY A 279 -23.80 -14.30 -10.56
C GLY A 279 -23.23 -13.28 -9.58
N LYS A 280 -23.18 -13.65 -8.29
CA LYS A 280 -22.62 -12.80 -7.23
C LYS A 280 -21.14 -12.50 -7.44
N VAL A 281 -20.39 -13.43 -8.02
CA VAL A 281 -18.96 -13.24 -8.28
C VAL A 281 -18.76 -13.20 -9.78
N VAL A 282 -18.11 -12.14 -10.26
CA VAL A 282 -17.88 -11.87 -11.67
C VAL A 282 -16.39 -11.66 -11.89
N ALA A 283 -15.81 -12.34 -12.89
CA ALA A 283 -14.43 -12.04 -13.31
C ALA A 283 -14.44 -10.81 -14.22
N LEU A 284 -13.58 -9.83 -13.92
CA LEU A 284 -13.53 -8.53 -14.61
C LEU A 284 -12.27 -8.37 -15.45
N GLN A 285 -11.15 -8.92 -14.99
CA GLN A 285 -9.84 -8.97 -15.67
C GLN A 285 -9.22 -10.34 -15.42
#